data_AF-A0A8T5RRQ3-F1
#
_entry.id   AF-A0A8T5RRQ3-F1
#
_cell.length_a   1.000
_cell.length_b   1.000
_cell.length_c   1.000
_cell.angle_alpha   90.00
_cell.angle_beta   90.00
_cell.angle_gamma   90.00
#
_symmetry.space_group_name_H-M   'P 1'
#
loop_
_entity.id
_entity.type
_entity.pdbx_description
1 polymer ?
#
loop_
_entity_poly.entity_id
_entity_poly.type
_entity_poly.pdbx_seq_one_letter_code
_entity_poly.pdbx_strand_id
1 'polypeptide(L)'
;MLDIIDIIEDSMSGKMQSVLKRPEEAKLVRTAHLKPLFSEDVVREMAKNFIVKGFSNLDDEFKIKFTIESYESIHPHNVYSELKTTIGKLRKILK
;
A
#
# COMPACT_ATOMS: atom_id res chain seq x y z
N MET A 1 -5.05 2.99 -15.01
CA MET A 1 -6.01 2.46 -14.01
C MET A 1 -5.49 1.17 -13.40
N LEU A 2 -5.02 0.22 -14.22
CA LEU A 2 -4.29 -0.97 -13.77
C LEU A 2 -3.04 -0.63 -12.94
N ASP A 3 -2.28 0.40 -13.32
CA ASP A 3 -1.04 0.75 -12.61
C ASP A 3 -1.25 1.15 -11.15
N ILE A 4 -2.40 1.78 -10.82
CA ILE A 4 -2.73 2.17 -9.44
C ILE A 4 -3.10 0.94 -8.62
N ILE A 5 -3.81 -0.02 -9.21
CA ILE A 5 -4.13 -1.30 -8.55
C ILE A 5 -2.84 -2.02 -8.21
N ASP A 6 -1.90 -2.12 -9.17
CA ASP A 6 -0.62 -2.77 -8.95
C ASP A 6 0.20 -2.08 -7.85
N ILE A 7 0.16 -0.74 -7.78
CA ILE A 7 0.79 0.01 -6.68
C ILE A 7 0.19 -0.40 -5.33
N ILE A 8 -1.13 -0.45 -5.23
CA ILE A 8 -1.82 -0.79 -3.98
C ILE A 8 -1.49 -2.23 -3.56
N GLU A 9 -1.59 -3.19 -4.48
CA GLU A 9 -1.33 -4.60 -4.20
C GLU A 9 0.14 -4.86 -3.79
N ASP A 10 1.10 -4.23 -4.48
CA ASP A 10 2.52 -4.40 -4.18
C ASP A 10 2.90 -3.77 -2.82
N SER A 11 2.09 -2.83 -2.33
CA SER A 11 2.28 -2.15 -1.05
C SER A 11 1.78 -2.97 0.15
N MET A 12 0.97 -4.00 -0.08
CA MET A 12 0.46 -4.86 0.99
C MET A 12 1.48 -5.94 1.41
N SER A 13 1.17 -6.64 2.50
CA SER A 13 1.95 -7.79 3.00
C SER A 13 1.73 -9.04 2.13
N GLY A 14 0.58 -9.14 1.47
CA GLY A 14 0.23 -10.18 0.52
C GLY A 14 -0.85 -9.70 -0.45
N LYS A 15 -0.86 -10.25 -1.67
CA LYS A 15 -1.85 -9.91 -2.69
C LYS A 15 -3.16 -10.65 -2.46
N MET A 16 -4.27 -9.97 -2.72
CA MET A 16 -5.60 -10.58 -2.63
C MET A 16 -5.86 -11.46 -3.85
N GLN A 17 -6.27 -12.71 -3.62
CA GLN A 17 -6.62 -13.65 -4.69
C GLN A 17 -7.93 -14.35 -4.33
N SER A 18 -8.84 -14.48 -5.29
CA SER A 18 -10.20 -15.00 -5.04
C SER A 18 -10.25 -16.53 -4.89
N VAL A 19 -9.37 -17.24 -5.58
CA VAL A 19 -9.29 -18.70 -5.56
C VAL A 19 -7.82 -19.10 -5.45
N LEU A 20 -7.51 -19.93 -4.45
CA LEU A 20 -6.18 -20.44 -4.20
C LEU A 20 -6.21 -21.95 -4.06
N LYS A 21 -5.28 -22.63 -4.74
CA LYS A 21 -4.95 -24.02 -4.44
C LYS A 21 -4.03 -24.06 -3.21
N ARG A 22 -3.98 -25.23 -2.55
CA ARG A 22 -3.11 -25.47 -1.38
C ARG A 22 -1.67 -24.91 -1.48
N PRO A 23 -0.90 -25.15 -2.56
CA PRO A 23 0.45 -24.61 -2.64
C PRO A 23 0.49 -23.07 -2.78
N GLU A 24 -0.54 -22.47 -3.36
CA GLU A 24 -0.63 -21.02 -3.55
C GLU A 24 -1.01 -20.32 -2.24
N GLU A 25 -1.97 -20.88 -1.51
CA GLU A 25 -2.32 -20.44 -0.16
C GLU A 25 -1.12 -20.50 0.79
N ALA A 26 -0.39 -21.62 0.80
CA ALA A 26 0.83 -21.75 1.60
C ALA A 26 1.88 -20.68 1.27
N LYS A 27 2.03 -20.34 -0.02
CA LYS A 27 2.93 -19.27 -0.47
C LYS A 27 2.45 -17.89 -0.01
N LEU A 28 1.15 -17.61 -0.13
CA LEU A 28 0.56 -16.35 0.29
C LEU A 28 0.75 -16.14 1.80
N VAL A 29 0.38 -17.13 2.61
CA VAL A 29 0.54 -17.10 4.07
C VAL A 29 2.00 -16.89 4.46
N ARG A 30 2.93 -17.63 3.85
CA ARG A 30 4.37 -17.46 4.12
C ARG A 30 4.87 -16.06 3.74
N THR A 31 4.41 -15.51 2.61
CA THR A 31 4.82 -14.18 2.16
C THR A 31 4.33 -13.09 3.12
N ALA A 32 3.05 -13.14 3.50
CA ALA A 32 2.47 -12.21 4.46
C ALA A 32 3.14 -12.29 5.84
N HIS A 33 3.50 -13.50 6.28
CA HIS A 33 4.19 -13.71 7.55
C HIS A 33 5.64 -13.21 7.55
N LEU A 34 6.34 -13.26 6.40
CA LEU A 34 7.72 -12.74 6.28
C LEU A 34 7.78 -11.23 6.09
N LYS A 35 6.68 -10.58 5.68
CA LYS A 35 6.57 -9.14 5.49
C LYS A 35 5.36 -8.58 6.27
N PRO A 36 5.36 -8.65 7.61
CA PRO A 36 4.33 -7.99 8.41
C PRO A 36 4.45 -6.46 8.24
N LEU A 37 3.31 -5.77 8.14
CA LEU A 37 3.24 -4.32 7.99
C LEU A 37 2.19 -3.78 8.96
N PHE A 38 2.47 -2.67 9.63
CA PHE A 38 1.42 -1.88 10.26
C PHE A 38 0.61 -1.12 9.20
N SER A 39 -0.58 -0.63 9.55
CA SER A 39 -1.41 0.17 8.64
C SER A 39 -0.68 1.42 8.13
N GLU A 40 0.14 2.06 8.96
CA GLU A 40 0.96 3.20 8.55
C GLU A 40 2.04 2.80 7.55
N ASP A 41 2.62 1.60 7.68
CA ASP A 41 3.65 1.12 6.74
C ASP A 41 3.06 0.89 5.36
N VAL A 42 1.85 0.36 5.27
CA VAL A 42 1.17 0.18 3.98
C VAL A 42 0.99 1.53 3.28
N VAL A 43 0.59 2.57 4.01
CA VAL A 43 0.45 3.93 3.45
C VAL A 43 1.80 4.50 2.98
N ARG A 44 2.89 4.25 3.73
CA ARG A 44 4.25 4.66 3.33
C ARG A 44 4.70 3.93 2.06
N GLU A 45 4.46 2.62 1.97
CA GLU A 45 4.79 1.82 0.80
C GLU A 45 3.96 2.25 -0.42
N MET A 46 2.67 2.55 -0.25
CA MET A 46 1.83 3.10 -1.34
C MET A 46 2.42 4.41 -1.88
N ALA A 47 2.81 5.32 -1.00
CA ALA A 47 3.42 6.59 -1.38
C ALA A 47 4.74 6.41 -2.14
N LYS A 48 5.60 5.49 -1.67
CA LYS A 48 6.87 5.15 -2.31
C LYS A 48 6.66 4.53 -3.70
N ASN A 49 5.81 3.51 -3.79
CA ASN A 49 5.51 2.80 -5.03
C ASN A 49 4.85 3.72 -6.06
N PHE A 50 4.02 4.68 -5.62
CA PHE A 50 3.41 5.67 -6.49
C PHE A 50 4.43 6.53 -7.25
N ILE A 51 5.50 6.98 -6.57
CA ILE A 51 6.57 7.73 -7.25
C ILE A 51 7.41 6.84 -8.16
N VAL A 52 7.81 5.68 -7.66
CA VAL A 52 8.70 4.77 -8.40
C VAL A 52 8.05 4.30 -9.71
N LYS A 53 6.72 4.05 -9.73
CA LYS A 53 6.00 3.61 -10.92
C LYS A 53 5.63 4.74 -11.91
N GLY A 54 6.18 5.95 -11.75
CA GLY A 54 6.15 6.97 -12.81
C GLY A 54 5.01 7.99 -12.74
N PHE A 55 4.23 8.03 -11.65
CA PHE A 55 3.30 9.13 -11.41
C PHE A 55 4.00 10.43 -10.94
N SER A 56 5.33 10.47 -11.01
CA SER A 56 6.17 11.62 -10.70
C SER A 56 6.01 12.81 -11.66
N ASN A 57 5.39 12.62 -12.83
CA ASN A 57 5.24 13.67 -13.84
C ASN A 57 4.06 14.63 -13.57
N LEU A 58 3.34 14.41 -12.47
CA LEU A 58 2.30 15.32 -12.00
C LEU A 58 2.90 16.64 -11.47
N ASP A 59 2.08 17.68 -11.49
CA ASP A 59 2.43 18.99 -10.94
C ASP A 59 2.79 18.89 -9.44
N ASP A 60 3.74 19.71 -8.99
CA ASP A 60 4.19 19.74 -7.59
C ASP A 60 3.08 20.09 -6.60
N GLU A 61 2.09 20.88 -7.02
CA GLU A 61 0.94 21.27 -6.20
C GLU A 61 -0.18 20.22 -6.20
N PHE A 62 -0.09 19.20 -7.05
CA PHE A 62 -1.09 18.14 -7.11
C PHE A 62 -1.21 17.45 -5.74
N LYS A 63 -2.42 17.52 -5.17
CA LYS A 63 -2.72 16.93 -3.87
C LYS A 63 -3.06 15.46 -4.04
N ILE A 64 -2.39 14.63 -3.25
CA ILE A 64 -2.65 13.19 -3.22
C ILE A 64 -2.91 12.75 -1.78
N LYS A 65 -3.74 11.71 -1.68
CA LYS A 65 -4.13 11.10 -0.41
C LYS A 65 -4.02 9.58 -0.54
N PHE A 66 -3.26 8.97 0.36
CA PHE A 66 -3.16 7.53 0.52
C PHE A 66 -3.87 7.15 1.81
N THR A 67 -4.71 6.11 1.78
CA THR A 67 -5.55 5.70 2.91
C THR A 67 -5.63 4.19 3.00
N ILE A 68 -5.67 3.68 4.22
CA ILE A 68 -6.02 2.29 4.51
C ILE A 68 -6.91 2.22 5.75
N GLU A 69 -7.84 1.27 5.71
CA GLU A 69 -8.58 0.82 6.88
C GLU A 69 -8.27 -0.67 7.07
N SER A 70 -7.67 -0.99 8.22
CA SER A 70 -7.36 -2.35 8.65
C SER A 70 -8.49 -2.87 9.53
N TYR A 71 -9.06 -4.02 9.15
CA TYR A 71 -10.08 -4.70 9.92
C TYR A 71 -9.41 -5.60 10.97
N GLU A 72 -9.47 -5.19 12.22
CA GLU A 72 -8.75 -5.86 13.30
C GLU A 72 -9.50 -7.10 13.82
N SER A 73 -8.79 -8.22 13.93
CA SER A 73 -9.38 -9.50 14.38
C SER A 73 -9.45 -9.63 15.91
N ILE A 74 -8.70 -8.82 16.65
CA ILE A 74 -8.58 -8.89 18.12
C ILE A 74 -9.14 -7.65 18.84
N HIS A 75 -9.64 -6.67 18.09
CA HIS A 75 -10.18 -5.41 18.62
C HIS A 75 -11.57 -5.12 18.03
N PRO A 76 -12.47 -4.48 18.78
CA PRO A 76 -13.82 -4.14 18.30
C PRO A 76 -13.85 -2.86 17.46
N HIS A 77 -12.70 -2.43 16.90
CA HIS A 77 -12.56 -1.23 16.09
C HIS A 77 -11.52 -1.47 15.00
N ASN A 78 -11.70 -0.80 13.86
CA ASN A 78 -10.75 -0.82 12.76
C ASN A 78 -9.62 0.20 13.02
N VAL A 79 -8.46 -0.04 12.42
CA VAL A 79 -7.36 0.93 12.42
C VAL A 79 -7.38 1.69 11.10
N TYR A 80 -7.44 3.02 11.18
CA TYR A 80 -7.38 3.90 10.01
C TYR A 80 -6.02 4.60 9.95
N SER A 81 -5.42 4.63 8.77
CA SER A 81 -4.18 5.37 8.52
C SER A 81 -4.27 6.14 7.21
N GLU A 82 -3.70 7.34 7.21
CA GLU A 82 -3.79 8.28 6.09
C GLU A 82 -2.52 9.10 5.94
N LEU A 83 -2.12 9.33 4.69
CA LEU A 83 -1.09 10.29 4.31
C LEU A 83 -1.65 11.25 3.27
N LYS A 84 -1.75 12.53 3.63
CA LYS A 84 -2.10 13.64 2.74
C LYS A 84 -0.87 14.47 2.44
N THR A 85 -0.55 14.66 1.17
CA THR A 85 0.60 15.46 0.77
C THR A 85 0.46 15.97 -0.66
N THR A 86 1.47 16.68 -1.15
CA THR A 86 1.58 17.04 -2.56
C THR A 86 2.70 16.26 -3.23
N ILE A 87 2.64 16.11 -4.56
CA ILE A 87 3.67 15.39 -5.33
C ILE A 87 5.05 15.99 -5.11
N GLY A 88 5.17 17.32 -5.06
CA GLY A 88 6.46 17.98 -4.83
C GLY A 88 7.07 17.69 -3.45
N LYS A 89 6.24 17.61 -2.40
CA LYS A 89 6.69 17.20 -1.07
C LYS A 89 7.11 15.73 -1.04
N LEU A 90 6.30 14.88 -1.65
CA LEU A 90 6.54 13.44 -1.66
C LEU A 90 7.81 13.08 -2.45
N ARG A 91 8.11 13.80 -3.54
CA ARG A 91 9.40 13.72 -4.28
C ARG A 91 10.61 14.11 -3.43
N LYS A 92 10.49 15.07 -2.52
CA LYS A 92 11.60 15.50 -1.63
C LYS A 92 11.88 14.49 -0.52
N ILE A 93 10.85 13.81 -0.04
CA ILE A 93 10.97 12.83 1.06
C ILE A 93 11.60 11.51 0.57
N LEU A 94 11.40 11.17 -0.70
CA LEU A 94 11.86 9.91 -1.30
C LEU A 94 13.13 10.03 -2.16
N LYS A 95 13.70 11.23 -2.27
CA LYS A 95 15.06 11.46 -2.79
C LYS A 95 16.06 11.27 -1.66
#